data_AF-A0A7G9L8F3-F1
#
_entry.id   AF-A0A7G9L8F3-F1
#
_cell.length_a   1.000
_cell.length_b   1.000
_cell.length_c   1.000
_cell.angle_alpha   90.00
_cell.angle_beta   90.00
_cell.angle_gamma   90.00
#
_symmetry.space_group_name_H-M   'P 1'
#
loop_
_entity.id
_entity.type
_entity.pdbx_description
1 polymer ?
#
loop_
_entity_poly.entity_id
_entity_poly.type
_entity_poly.pdbx_seq_one_letter_code
_entity_poly.pdbx_strand_id
1 'polypeptide(L)' 'MTRLIPIELRKESLEKFKTIFFEKYNYQLSDEQAKEQGLKLMRLMVVLLENIEIGLGRGSNNMIE' A
#
# COMPACT_ATOMS: atom_id res chain seq x y z
N MET A 1 0.80 7.03 -15.88
CA MET A 1 -0.30 7.67 -15.12
C MET A 1 0.13 7.67 -13.66
N THR A 2 0.09 8.81 -12.96
CA THR A 2 0.35 8.84 -11.51
C THR A 2 -0.86 8.27 -10.79
N ARG A 3 -0.66 7.24 -9.95
CA ARG A 3 -1.77 6.66 -9.18
C ARG A 3 -2.08 7.59 -8.01
N LEU A 4 -3.37 7.81 -7.73
CA LEU A 4 -3.78 8.64 -6.60
C LEU A 4 -3.38 7.96 -5.29
N ILE A 5 -2.54 8.64 -4.50
CA ILE A 5 -2.17 8.19 -3.15
C ILE A 5 -3.37 8.40 -2.23
N PRO A 6 -3.88 7.35 -1.56
CA PRO A 6 -4.99 7.51 -0.63
C PRO A 6 -4.55 8.36 0.58
N ILE A 7 -5.36 9.36 0.92
CA ILE A 7 -5.15 10.25 2.07
C ILE A 7 -5.93 9.79 3.32
N GLU A 8 -6.86 8.86 3.15
CA GLU A 8 -7.73 8.36 4.22
C GLU A 8 -8.02 6.87 4.05
N LEU A 9 -8.25 6.19 5.18
CA LEU A 9 -8.70 4.80 5.25
C LEU A 9 -10.18 4.77 5.66
N ARG A 10 -10.97 3.94 4.96
CA ARG A 10 -12.34 3.65 5.40
C ARG A 10 -12.29 2.96 6.77
N LYS A 11 -13.27 3.27 7.62
CA LYS A 11 -13.37 2.69 8.99
C LYS A 11 -13.30 1.16 8.98
N GLU A 12 -14.00 0.49 8.07
CA GLU A 12 -13.98 -0.96 7.94
C GLU A 12 -12.57 -1.51 7.63
N SER A 13 -11.84 -0.84 6.73
CA SER A 13 -10.45 -1.20 6.40
C SER A 13 -9.52 -1.00 7.59
N LEU A 14 -9.76 0.05 8.39
CA LEU A 14 -8.99 0.32 9.60
C LEU A 14 -9.16 -0.78 10.64
N GLU A 15 -10.39 -1.22 10.90
CA GLU A 15 -10.65 -2.30 11.85
C GLU A 15 -10.05 -3.63 11.37
N LYS A 16 -10.19 -3.95 10.08
CA LYS A 16 -9.53 -5.14 9.50
C LYS A 16 -8.00 -5.07 9.66
N PHE A 17 -7.40 -3.89 9.45
CA PHE A 17 -5.97 -3.70 9.63
C PHE A 17 -5.54 -3.93 11.09
N LYS A 18 -6.29 -3.39 12.06
CA LYS A 18 -6.04 -3.60 13.50
C LYS A 18 -6.12 -5.08 13.87
N THR A 19 -7.13 -5.81 13.39
CA THR A 19 -7.27 -7.25 13.62
C THR A 19 -6.08 -8.03 13.07
N ILE A 20 -5.71 -7.82 11.80
CA ILE A 20 -4.58 -8.51 11.17
C ILE A 20 -3.26 -8.20 11.90
N PHE A 21 -3.06 -6.94 12.31
CA PHE A 21 -1.86 -6.54 13.03
C PHE A 21 -1.76 -7.23 14.39
N PHE A 22 -2.87 -7.29 15.12
CA PHE A 22 -2.95 -7.98 16.39
C PHE A 22 -2.67 -9.47 16.23
N GLU A 23 -3.27 -10.14 15.25
CA GLU A 23 -3.05 -11.58 14.99
C GLU A 23 -1.58 -11.90 14.66
N LYS A 24 -0.90 -11.03 13.92
CA LYS A 24 0.48 -11.27 13.48
C LYS A 24 1.54 -10.91 14.52
N TYR A 25 1.32 -9.83 15.26
CA TYR A 25 2.34 -9.24 16.13
C TYR A 25 1.97 -9.26 17.60
N ASN A 26 0.78 -9.79 17.94
CA ASN A 26 0.21 -9.78 19.29
C ASN A 26 0.23 -8.38 19.93
N TYR A 27 0.01 -7.34 19.10
CA TYR A 27 0.06 -5.94 19.50
C TYR A 27 -1.20 -5.22 19.02
N GLN A 28 -1.89 -4.56 19.94
CA GLN A 28 -3.13 -3.86 19.64
C GLN A 28 -2.84 -2.38 19.33
N LEU A 29 -3.09 -1.98 18.09
CA LEU A 29 -2.93 -0.60 17.65
C LEU A 29 -4.05 0.29 18.17
N SER A 30 -3.70 1.52 18.58
CA SER A 30 -4.70 2.59 18.70
C SER A 30 -5.22 3.01 17.32
N ASP A 31 -6.36 3.70 17.27
CA ASP A 31 -6.93 4.19 16.01
C ASP A 31 -5.97 5.14 15.27
N GLU A 32 -5.24 5.96 16.01
CA GLU A 32 -4.25 6.88 15.45
C GLU A 32 -3.05 6.12 14.86
N GLN A 33 -2.51 5.14 15.59
CA GLN A 33 -1.43 4.28 15.10
C GLN A 33 -1.87 3.48 13.87
N ALA A 34 -3.10 2.93 13.87
CA ALA A 34 -3.66 2.19 12.76
C ALA A 34 -3.80 3.07 11.51
N LYS A 35 -4.25 4.32 11.68
CA LYS A 35 -4.36 5.29 10.57
C LYS A 35 -2.99 5.61 10.00
N GLU A 36 -2.04 5.97 10.86
CA GLU A 36 -0.70 6.36 10.43
C GLU A 36 0.00 5.21 9.69
N GLN A 37 0.03 4.02 10.29
CA GLN A 37 0.71 2.86 9.70
C GLN A 37 0.00 2.35 8.44
N GLY A 38 -1.33 2.31 8.43
CA GLY A 38 -2.10 1.90 7.26
C GLY A 38 -1.91 2.86 6.07
N LEU A 39 -1.84 4.17 6.32
CA LEU A 39 -1.55 5.16 5.27
C LEU A 39 -0.12 5.02 4.73
N LYS A 40 0.87 4.78 5.61
CA LYS A 40 2.26 4.50 5.19
C LYS A 40 2.33 3.26 4.28
N LEU A 41 1.61 2.19 4.64
CA LEU A 41 1.54 0.98 3.83
C LEU A 41 0.93 1.23 2.45
N MET A 42 -0.19 1.96 2.37
CA MET A 42 -0.81 2.29 1.08
C MET A 42 0.10 3.15 0.20
N ARG A 43 0.80 4.13 0.79
CA ARG A 43 1.80 4.94 0.08
C ARG A 43 2.90 4.07 -0.51
N LEU A 44 3.44 3.13 0.27
CA LEU A 44 4.46 2.20 -0.19
C LEU A 44 3.93 1.33 -1.33
N MET A 45 2.71 0.80 -1.22
CA MET A 45 2.10 -0.02 -2.27
C MET A 45 1.97 0.75 -3.59
N VAL A 46 1.56 2.03 -3.56
CA VAL A 46 1.48 2.86 -4.75
C VAL A 46 2.86 3.00 -5.41
N VAL A 47 3.89 3.33 -4.64
CA VAL A 47 5.27 3.47 -5.15
C VAL A 47 5.79 2.15 -5.75
N LEU A 48 5.51 1.02 -5.11
CA LEU A 48 5.92 -0.28 -5.63
C LEU A 48 5.22 -0.63 -6.94
N LEU A 49 3.91 -0.37 -7.04
CA LEU A 49 3.14 -0.61 -8.26
C LEU A 49 3.62 0.27 -9.42
N GLU A 50 3.90 1.55 -9.17
CA GLU A 50 4.47 2.46 -10.17
C GLU A 50 5.85 1.99 -10.64
N ASN A 51 6.72 1.55 -9.73
CA ASN A 51 8.05 1.03 -10.11
C ASN A 51 7.99 -0.28 -10.89
N ILE A 52 7.07 -1.19 -10.55
CA ILE A 52 6.85 -2.43 -11.30
C ILE A 52 6.38 -2.12 -12.72
N GLU A 53 5.41 -1.20 -12.87
CA GLU A 53 4.94 -0.76 -14.20
C GLU A 53 6.07 -0.15 -15.04
N ILE A 54 6.95 0.66 -14.44
CA ILE A 54 8.13 1.20 -15.12
C ILE A 54 9.08 0.08 -15.57
N GLY A 55 9.31 -0.93 -14.72
CA GLY A 55 10.15 -2.09 -15.04
C GLY A 55 9.58 -2.94 -16.18
N LEU A 56 8.26 -3.18 -16.20
CA LEU A 56 7.57 -3.91 -17.25
C LEU A 56 7.51 -3.12 -18.57
N GLY A 57 7.35 -1.79 -18.51
CA GLY A 57 7.34 -0.93 -19.70
C GLY A 57 8.69 -0.86 -20.43
N ARG A 58 9.81 -1.14 -19.74
CA ARG A 58 11.15 -1.23 -20.36
C ARG A 58 11.44 -2.59 -20.99
N GLY A 59 10.75 -3.67 -20.58
CA GLY A 59 10.89 -4.99 -21.18
C GLY A 59 10.25 -5.11 -22.57
N SER A 60 9.19 -4.34 -22.83
CA SER A 60 8.43 -4.41 -24.09
C SER A 60 9.08 -3.66 -25.27
N ASN A 61 10.09 -2.81 -25.03
CA ASN A 61 10.76 -2.04 -26.08
C ASN A 61 12.02 -2.70 -26.66
N ASN A 62 12.36 -3.93 -26.22
CA ASN A 62 13.52 -4.68 -26.75
C ASN A 62 13.12 -5.82 -27.70
N MET A 63 11.92 -5.77 -28.29
CA MET A 63 11.52 -6.67 -29.40
C MET A 63 11.07 -5.87 -30.62
N ILE A 64 11.95 -4.99 -31.12
CA ILE A 64 11.90 -4.54 -32.52
C ILE A 64 13.29 -4.80 -33.10
N GLU A 65 13.28 -5.58 -34.18
CA GLU A 65 14.38 -6.18 -34.95
C GLU A 65 15.52 -5.24 -35.34
#